data_AF-A0A3B0C329-F1
#
_entry.id   AF-A0A3B0C329-F1
#
_cell.length_a   1.000
_cell.length_b   1.000
_cell.length_c   1.000
_cell.angle_alpha   90.00
_cell.angle_beta   90.00
_cell.angle_gamma   90.00
#
_symmetry.space_group_name_H-M   'P 1'
#
loop_
_entity.id
_entity.type
_entity.pdbx_description
1 polymer ?
#
loop_
_entity_poly.entity_id
_entity_poly.type
_entity_poly.pdbx_seq_one_letter_code
_entity_poly.pdbx_strand_id
1 'polypeptide(L)'
;MNKDIEKIENRIKDILEKNEDAIKGFDKGAENAKELGTKAYFARRAENRKMFLKQLRNSVTELNVGNNEIEGSTAGAVHRTWMDVKAFFASDNDESMLEEAVRGDKSAIKEYNEVLTETMIPYRVKEIIREQRDSIQNDLETSEILEDFR
;
A
#
# COMPACT_ATOMS: atom_id res chain seq x y z
N MET A 1 -7.85 16.14 23.32
CA MET A 1 -7.94 15.78 21.89
C MET A 1 -9.29 15.13 21.64
N ASN A 2 -9.99 15.46 20.56
CA ASN A 2 -11.26 14.81 20.24
C ASN A 2 -10.97 13.36 19.81
N LYS A 3 -11.54 12.37 20.52
CA LYS A 3 -11.34 10.94 20.24
C LYS A 3 -11.73 10.56 18.80
N ASP A 4 -12.68 11.28 18.22
CA ASP A 4 -13.13 11.03 16.84
C ASP A 4 -12.07 11.47 15.81
N ILE A 5 -11.39 12.60 16.07
CA ILE A 5 -10.31 13.09 15.21
C ILE A 5 -9.12 12.14 15.27
N GLU A 6 -8.75 11.70 16.47
CA GLU A 6 -7.67 10.73 16.66
C GLU A 6 -7.96 9.40 15.95
N LYS A 7 -9.22 8.94 15.98
CA LYS A 7 -9.65 7.76 15.24
C LYS A 7 -9.45 7.96 13.73
N ILE A 8 -9.90 9.09 13.17
CA ILE A 8 -9.70 9.40 11.75
C ILE A 8 -8.21 9.44 11.41
N GLU A 9 -7.40 10.16 12.19
CA GLU A 9 -5.96 10.28 12.00
C GLU A 9 -5.28 8.91 11.93
N ASN A 10 -5.61 8.01 12.86
CA ASN A 10 -5.05 6.66 12.88
C ASN A 10 -5.46 5.84 11.65
N ARG A 11 -6.73 5.92 11.23
CA ARG A 11 -7.20 5.22 10.03
C ARG A 11 -6.54 5.71 8.75
N ILE A 12 -6.25 6.99 8.66
CA ILE A 12 -5.52 7.55 7.51
C ILE A 12 -4.04 7.15 7.58
N LYS A 13 -3.43 7.15 8.77
CA LYS A 13 -2.06 6.65 8.97
C LYS A 13 -1.91 5.21 8.51
N ASP A 14 -2.87 4.33 8.83
CA ASP A 14 -2.85 2.92 8.39
C ASP A 14 -2.70 2.83 6.85
N ILE A 15 -3.45 3.64 6.09
CA ILE A 15 -3.37 3.66 4.61
C ILE A 15 -2.07 4.26 4.10
N LEU A 16 -1.56 5.31 4.75
CA LEU A 16 -0.28 5.92 4.40
C LEU A 16 0.87 4.94 4.61
N GLU A 17 0.96 4.31 5.77
CA GLU A 17 1.96 3.29 6.10
C GLU A 17 1.88 2.10 5.14
N LYS A 18 0.66 1.66 4.78
CA LYS A 18 0.49 0.58 3.80
C LYS A 18 1.07 0.93 2.43
N ASN A 19 0.92 2.18 1.98
CA ASN A 19 1.53 2.62 0.73
C ASN A 19 3.06 2.72 0.86
N GLU A 20 3.60 3.20 1.99
CA GLU A 20 5.05 3.25 2.21
C GLU A 20 5.71 1.88 2.17
N ASP A 21 5.10 0.91 2.83
CA ASP A 21 5.59 -0.46 2.85
C ASP A 21 5.51 -1.12 1.47
N ALA A 22 4.41 -0.87 0.73
CA ALA A 22 4.30 -1.30 -0.66
C ALA A 22 5.38 -0.67 -1.55
N ILE A 23 5.71 0.62 -1.37
CA ILE A 23 6.79 1.28 -2.10
C ILE A 23 8.12 0.57 -1.87
N LYS A 24 8.47 0.28 -0.61
CA LYS A 24 9.71 -0.42 -0.27
C LYS A 24 9.76 -1.82 -0.91
N GLY A 25 8.67 -2.57 -0.80
CA GLY A 25 8.56 -3.90 -1.39
C GLY A 25 8.72 -3.87 -2.90
N PHE A 26 8.02 -2.98 -3.59
CA PHE A 26 8.11 -2.85 -5.04
C PHE A 26 9.45 -2.30 -5.52
N ASP A 27 10.03 -1.30 -4.86
CA ASP A 27 11.37 -0.81 -5.20
C ASP A 27 12.40 -1.96 -5.04
N LYS A 28 12.28 -2.77 -3.97
CA LYS A 28 13.11 -3.96 -3.79
C LYS A 28 12.89 -5.01 -4.89
N GLY A 29 11.65 -5.23 -5.32
CA GLY A 29 11.33 -6.13 -6.44
C GLY A 29 11.96 -5.68 -7.74
N ALA A 30 11.89 -4.38 -8.03
CA ALA A 30 12.50 -3.81 -9.23
C ALA A 30 14.03 -3.97 -9.24
N GLU A 31 14.68 -3.88 -8.07
CA GLU A 31 16.12 -4.10 -7.93
C GLU A 31 16.54 -5.56 -8.15
N ASN A 32 15.77 -6.52 -7.63
CA ASN A 32 16.19 -7.93 -7.51
C ASN A 32 15.59 -8.85 -8.58
N ALA A 33 14.53 -8.44 -9.27
CA ALA A 33 14.00 -9.21 -10.38
C ALA A 33 15.07 -9.46 -11.46
N LYS A 34 14.98 -10.58 -12.15
CA LYS A 34 15.91 -10.99 -13.21
C LYS A 34 15.36 -10.59 -14.57
N GLU A 35 14.06 -10.80 -14.78
CA GLU A 35 13.38 -10.48 -16.02
C GLU A 35 13.09 -8.98 -16.14
N LEU A 36 13.39 -8.41 -17.30
CA LEU A 36 13.15 -6.97 -17.58
C LEU A 36 11.68 -6.61 -17.42
N GLY A 37 10.76 -7.49 -17.81
CA GLY A 37 9.32 -7.31 -17.64
C GLY A 37 8.91 -7.23 -16.16
N THR A 38 9.44 -8.15 -15.33
CA THR A 38 9.18 -8.16 -13.89
C THR A 38 9.74 -6.92 -13.20
N LYS A 39 10.95 -6.46 -13.59
CA LYS A 39 11.51 -5.19 -13.10
C LYS A 39 10.62 -4.00 -13.42
N ALA A 40 10.19 -3.89 -14.68
CA ALA A 40 9.34 -2.80 -15.14
C ALA A 40 7.97 -2.81 -14.44
N TYR A 41 7.40 -4.00 -14.23
CA TYR A 41 6.20 -4.20 -13.43
C TYR A 41 6.38 -3.59 -12.04
N PHE A 42 7.37 -4.04 -11.27
CA PHE A 42 7.59 -3.54 -9.91
C PHE A 42 7.87 -2.04 -9.84
N ALA A 43 8.69 -1.50 -10.75
CA ALA A 43 8.94 -0.06 -10.80
C ALA A 43 7.66 0.76 -11.05
N ARG A 44 6.78 0.27 -11.94
CA ARG A 44 5.47 0.89 -12.19
C ARG A 44 4.57 0.84 -10.95
N ARG A 45 4.54 -0.29 -10.24
CA ARG A 45 3.78 -0.44 -9.00
C ARG A 45 4.27 0.55 -7.93
N ALA A 46 5.57 0.68 -7.75
CA ALA A 46 6.17 1.63 -6.79
C ALA A 46 5.76 3.09 -7.09
N GLU A 47 5.79 3.51 -8.36
CA GLU A 47 5.35 4.85 -8.76
C GLU A 47 3.86 5.11 -8.48
N ASN A 48 2.99 4.13 -8.75
CA ASN A 48 1.57 4.23 -8.40
C ASN A 48 1.39 4.46 -6.89
N ARG A 49 2.10 3.71 -6.05
CA ARG A 49 2.04 3.85 -4.58
C ARG A 49 2.59 5.20 -4.09
N LYS A 50 3.67 5.71 -4.71
CA LYS A 50 4.21 7.06 -4.43
C LYS A 50 3.18 8.15 -4.75
N MET A 51 2.47 8.00 -5.87
CA MET A 51 1.38 8.91 -6.24
C MET A 51 0.23 8.86 -5.23
N PHE A 52 -0.19 7.67 -4.79
CA PHE A 52 -1.28 7.51 -3.81
C PHE A 52 -0.96 8.18 -2.48
N LEU A 53 0.26 7.97 -1.99
CA LEU A 53 0.74 8.58 -0.75
C LEU A 53 0.73 10.11 -0.83
N LYS A 54 1.20 10.68 -1.95
CA LYS A 54 1.15 12.13 -2.19
C LYS A 54 -0.29 12.65 -2.25
N GLN A 55 -1.16 11.99 -3.00
CA GLN A 55 -2.57 12.36 -3.14
C GLN A 55 -3.29 12.36 -1.79
N LEU A 56 -3.13 11.28 -1.01
CA LEU A 56 -3.78 11.14 0.27
C LEU A 56 -3.28 12.18 1.27
N ARG A 57 -1.95 12.38 1.41
CA ARG A 57 -1.37 13.42 2.28
C ARG A 57 -1.90 14.81 1.96
N ASN A 58 -1.96 15.16 0.68
CA ASN A 58 -2.48 16.46 0.24
C ASN A 58 -3.98 16.66 0.55
N SER A 59 -4.73 15.58 0.75
CA SER A 59 -6.17 15.63 1.07
C SER A 59 -6.48 15.75 2.56
N VAL A 60 -5.47 15.57 3.43
CA VAL A 60 -5.62 15.51 4.89
C VAL A 60 -4.67 16.45 5.63
N THR A 61 -4.28 17.58 5.02
CA THR A 61 -3.30 18.53 5.59
C THR A 61 -3.72 19.14 6.93
N GLU A 62 -5.01 19.05 7.28
CA GLU A 62 -5.57 19.53 8.55
C GLU A 62 -5.48 18.47 9.67
N LEU A 63 -5.10 17.23 9.35
CA LEU A 63 -4.98 16.11 10.27
C LEU A 63 -3.52 15.88 10.68
N ASN A 64 -3.28 15.45 11.92
CA ASN A 64 -1.94 15.09 12.40
C ASN A 64 -1.60 13.64 12.00
N VAL A 65 -1.50 13.41 10.69
CA VAL A 65 -1.13 12.10 10.12
C VAL A 65 0.39 11.86 10.06
N GLY A 66 1.18 12.80 10.59
CA GLY A 66 2.64 12.76 10.54
C GLY A 66 3.18 13.32 9.22
N ASN A 67 4.41 13.85 9.27
CA ASN A 67 5.10 14.43 8.12
C ASN A 67 6.46 13.79 7.86
N ASN A 68 6.74 12.70 8.57
CA ASN A 68 8.09 12.22 8.69
C ASN A 68 8.41 11.32 7.49
N GLU A 69 9.61 11.54 6.96
CA GLU A 69 10.33 10.58 6.13
C GLU A 69 10.05 9.17 6.64
N ILE A 70 9.92 8.23 5.71
CA ILE A 70 9.62 6.81 5.89
C ILE A 70 10.27 6.24 7.18
N GLU A 71 9.63 6.42 8.33
CA GLU A 71 10.08 6.00 9.64
C GLU A 71 9.00 5.13 10.24
N GLY A 72 9.39 3.90 10.61
CA GLY A 72 8.49 2.84 11.04
C GLY A 72 7.59 3.24 12.22
N SER A 73 6.36 3.64 11.89
CA SER A 73 5.08 2.97 12.17
C SER A 73 4.77 2.50 13.61
N THR A 74 3.62 2.96 14.12
CA THR A 74 3.09 2.74 15.49
C THR A 74 2.41 1.38 15.71
N ALA A 75 3.20 0.39 16.17
CA ALA A 75 2.93 -0.85 16.94
C ALA A 75 1.73 -1.80 16.68
N GLY A 76 0.58 -1.40 16.12
CA GLY A 76 -0.63 -2.26 16.08
C GLY A 76 -0.84 -3.03 14.77
N ALA A 77 -1.06 -2.31 13.67
CA ALA A 77 -1.21 -2.88 12.31
C ALA A 77 0.15 -3.18 11.66
N VAL A 78 1.14 -2.38 12.06
CA VAL A 78 2.57 -2.43 11.74
C VAL A 78 3.18 -3.82 11.79
N HIS A 79 2.85 -4.60 12.82
CA HIS A 79 3.51 -5.88 13.03
C HIS A 79 3.26 -6.87 11.89
N ARG A 80 2.12 -6.79 11.19
CA ARG A 80 1.83 -7.66 10.04
C ARG A 80 2.33 -7.05 8.73
N THR A 81 2.09 -5.77 8.49
CA THR A 81 2.53 -5.11 7.25
C THR A 81 4.06 -5.07 7.12
N TRP A 82 4.79 -4.85 8.22
CA TRP A 82 6.26 -4.96 8.24
C TRP A 82 6.78 -6.39 7.99
N MET A 83 6.04 -7.42 8.40
CA MET A 83 6.39 -8.81 8.10
C MET A 83 6.24 -9.11 6.60
N ASP A 84 5.22 -8.55 5.94
CA ASP A 84 5.03 -8.72 4.49
C ASP A 84 6.18 -8.09 3.70
N VAL A 85 6.67 -6.93 4.13
CA VAL A 85 7.88 -6.32 3.56
C VAL A 85 9.09 -7.24 3.72
N LYS A 86 9.31 -7.81 4.91
CA LYS A 86 10.42 -8.75 5.15
C LYS A 86 10.35 -10.02 4.29
N ALA A 87 9.15 -10.54 4.03
CA ALA A 87 8.99 -11.69 3.15
C ALA A 87 9.47 -11.37 1.74
N PHE A 88 9.14 -10.17 1.24
CA PHE A 88 9.66 -9.67 -0.03
C PHE A 88 11.20 -9.60 -0.07
N PHE A 89 11.84 -9.23 1.05
CA PHE A 89 13.30 -9.26 1.18
C PHE A 89 13.92 -10.67 1.23
N ALA A 90 13.14 -11.70 1.55
CA ALA A 90 13.60 -13.09 1.62
C ALA A 90 13.43 -13.85 0.29
N SER A 91 12.68 -13.30 -0.66
CA SER A 91 12.44 -13.85 -1.99
C SER A 91 13.73 -13.90 -2.82
N ASP A 92 14.02 -15.03 -3.48
CA ASP A 92 15.25 -15.24 -4.26
C ASP A 92 15.03 -15.38 -5.79
N ASN A 93 13.77 -15.33 -6.23
CA ASN A 93 13.38 -15.47 -7.62
C ASN A 93 12.14 -14.63 -7.97
N ASP A 94 11.95 -14.35 -9.27
CA ASP A 94 10.91 -13.45 -9.79
C ASP A 94 9.49 -13.91 -9.48
N GLU A 95 9.26 -15.22 -9.46
CA GLU A 95 7.94 -15.82 -9.20
C GLU A 95 7.52 -15.57 -7.75
N SER A 96 8.38 -15.94 -6.79
CA SER A 96 8.14 -15.68 -5.36
C SER A 96 7.94 -14.18 -5.06
N MET A 97 8.65 -13.28 -5.75
CA MET A 97 8.42 -11.83 -5.59
C MET A 97 7.05 -11.39 -6.11
N LEU A 98 6.54 -12.00 -7.19
CA LEU A 98 5.22 -11.70 -7.73
C LEU A 98 4.11 -12.24 -6.81
N GLU A 99 4.27 -13.44 -6.27
CA GLU A 99 3.35 -14.01 -5.27
C GLU A 99 3.25 -13.10 -4.04
N GLU A 100 4.40 -12.61 -3.55
CA GLU A 100 4.46 -11.69 -2.41
C GLU A 100 3.80 -10.34 -2.72
N ALA A 101 3.92 -9.84 -3.95
CA ALA A 101 3.18 -8.66 -4.39
C ALA A 101 1.66 -8.88 -4.44
N VAL A 102 1.20 -10.01 -4.97
CA VAL A 102 -0.22 -10.41 -4.99
C VAL A 102 -0.77 -10.50 -3.56
N ARG A 103 -0.01 -11.13 -2.65
CA ARG A 103 -0.36 -11.23 -1.23
C ARG A 103 -0.46 -9.85 -0.56
N GLY A 104 0.51 -8.98 -0.83
CA GLY A 104 0.55 -7.59 -0.36
C GLY A 104 -0.64 -6.76 -0.86
N ASP A 105 -1.01 -6.89 -2.13
CA ASP A 105 -2.14 -6.18 -2.73
C ASP A 105 -3.49 -6.64 -2.15
N LYS A 106 -3.69 -7.95 -1.96
CA LYS A 106 -4.87 -8.49 -1.24
C LYS A 106 -4.98 -7.94 0.18
N SER A 107 -3.85 -7.89 0.89
CA SER A 107 -3.75 -7.32 2.23
C SER A 107 -4.11 -5.82 2.24
N ALA A 108 -3.60 -5.06 1.27
CA ALA A 108 -3.93 -3.64 1.11
C ALA A 108 -5.42 -3.42 0.82
N ILE A 109 -6.02 -4.15 -0.13
CA ILE A 109 -7.44 -4.01 -0.46
C ILE A 109 -8.33 -4.21 0.77
N LYS A 110 -7.99 -5.18 1.63
CA LYS A 110 -8.71 -5.42 2.89
C LYS A 110 -8.65 -4.19 3.82
N GLU A 111 -7.46 -3.65 4.07
CA GLU A 111 -7.29 -2.45 4.91
C GLU A 111 -8.02 -1.23 4.34
N TYR A 112 -7.95 -1.01 3.03
CA TYR A 112 -8.69 0.06 2.36
C TYR A 112 -10.20 -0.10 2.54
N ASN A 113 -10.73 -1.31 2.36
CA ASN A 113 -12.15 -1.59 2.57
C ASN A 113 -12.57 -1.33 4.03
N GLU A 114 -11.75 -1.72 5.01
CA GLU A 114 -12.00 -1.44 6.44
C GLU A 114 -12.09 0.08 6.70
N VAL A 115 -11.15 0.86 6.16
CA VAL A 115 -11.14 2.33 6.32
C VAL A 115 -12.34 2.99 5.63
N LEU A 116 -12.78 2.49 4.48
CA LEU A 116 -13.96 3.01 3.78
C LEU A 116 -15.27 2.86 4.58
N THR A 117 -15.34 1.90 5.52
CA THR A 117 -16.49 1.73 6.43
C THR A 117 -16.61 2.83 7.48
N GLU A 118 -15.53 3.58 7.76
CA GLU A 118 -15.49 4.56 8.84
C GLU A 118 -16.34 5.79 8.52
N THR A 119 -17.43 6.01 9.24
CA THR A 119 -18.40 7.08 8.96
C THR A 119 -17.85 8.49 9.17
N MET A 120 -16.79 8.62 9.97
CA MET A 120 -16.21 9.90 10.38
C MET A 120 -15.20 10.46 9.37
N ILE A 121 -14.77 9.67 8.39
CA ILE A 121 -13.85 10.13 7.34
C ILE A 121 -14.61 11.04 6.36
N PRO A 122 -14.11 12.26 6.08
CA PRO A 122 -14.75 13.16 5.13
C PRO A 122 -14.95 12.51 3.75
N TYR A 123 -16.10 12.79 3.14
CA TYR A 123 -16.48 12.20 1.84
C TYR A 123 -15.37 12.31 0.78
N ARG A 124 -14.78 13.50 0.64
CA ARG A 124 -13.69 13.75 -0.32
C ARG A 124 -12.47 12.85 -0.11
N VAL A 125 -12.13 12.56 1.15
CA VAL A 125 -11.01 11.65 1.48
C VAL A 125 -11.40 10.21 1.17
N LYS A 126 -12.66 9.81 1.43
CA LYS A 126 -13.17 8.50 1.03
C LYS A 126 -13.13 8.26 -0.47
N GLU A 127 -13.44 9.28 -1.28
CA GLU A 127 -13.33 9.15 -2.75
C GLU A 127 -11.90 8.81 -3.17
N ILE A 128 -10.91 9.53 -2.63
CA ILE A 128 -9.49 9.26 -2.91
C ILE A 128 -9.10 7.84 -2.47
N ILE A 129 -9.50 7.42 -1.28
CA ILE A 129 -9.21 6.06 -0.78
C ILE A 129 -9.88 5.01 -1.68
N ARG A 130 -11.11 5.25 -2.16
CA ARG A 130 -11.82 4.33 -3.06
C ARG A 130 -11.13 4.22 -4.41
N GLU A 131 -10.77 5.36 -5.02
CA GLU A 131 -10.05 5.39 -6.31
C GLU A 131 -8.73 4.62 -6.22
N GLN A 132 -7.98 4.81 -5.13
CA GLN A 132 -6.75 4.07 -4.87
C GLN A 132 -7.02 2.57 -4.71
N ARG A 133 -8.01 2.18 -3.90
CA ARG A 133 -8.44 0.77 -3.74
C ARG A 133 -8.78 0.13 -5.08
N ASP A 134 -9.57 0.81 -5.90
CA ASP A 134 -10.00 0.32 -7.21
C ASP A 134 -8.82 0.15 -8.16
N SER A 135 -7.85 1.08 -8.14
CA SER A 135 -6.61 0.90 -8.89
C SER A 135 -5.85 -0.35 -8.45
N ILE A 136 -5.71 -0.58 -7.14
CA ILE A 136 -5.01 -1.75 -6.60
C ILE A 136 -5.72 -3.05 -7.02
N GLN A 137 -7.05 -3.05 -6.99
CA GLN A 137 -7.87 -4.18 -7.42
C GLN A 137 -7.63 -4.52 -8.89
N ASN A 138 -7.63 -3.52 -9.77
CA ASN A 138 -7.35 -3.73 -11.19
C ASN A 138 -5.93 -4.27 -11.44
N ASP A 139 -4.96 -3.75 -10.69
CA ASP A 139 -3.57 -4.22 -10.77
C ASP A 139 -3.42 -5.67 -10.26
N LEU A 140 -4.16 -6.04 -9.22
CA LEU A 140 -4.21 -7.40 -8.69
C LEU A 140 -4.79 -8.37 -9.72
N GLU A 141 -5.94 -8.04 -10.31
CA GLU A 141 -6.58 -8.86 -11.34
C GLU A 141 -5.65 -9.07 -12.55
N THR A 142 -4.95 -8.01 -12.96
CA THR A 142 -3.94 -8.11 -14.02
C THR A 142 -2.80 -9.05 -13.64
N SER A 143 -2.38 -9.05 -12.38
CA SER A 143 -1.27 -9.88 -11.88
C SER A 143 -1.67 -11.35 -11.78
N GLU A 144 -2.87 -11.64 -11.27
CA GLU A 144 -3.40 -13.01 -11.19
C GLU A 144 -3.55 -13.62 -12.59
N ILE A 145 -4.02 -12.85 -13.57
CA ILE A 145 -4.09 -13.29 -14.97
C ILE A 145 -2.69 -13.63 -15.51
N LEU A 146 -1.68 -12.81 -15.22
CA LEU A 146 -0.31 -13.06 -15.69
C LEU A 146 0.33 -14.29 -15.03
N GLU A 147 -0.05 -14.61 -13.79
CA GLU A 147 0.36 -15.82 -13.07
C GLU A 147 -0.24 -17.08 -13.72
N ASP A 148 -1.53 -17.05 -14.10
CA ASP A 148 -2.22 -18.17 -14.75
C ASP A 148 -1.64 -18.56 -16.13
N PHE A 149 -0.90 -17.65 -16.78
CA PHE A 149 -0.31 -17.86 -18.11
C PHE A 149 1.19 -18.22 -18.09
N ARG A 150 1.82 -18.33 -16.91
CA ARG A 150 3.22 -18.76 -16.75
C ARG A 150 3.32 -20.23 -16.36
#